data_AF-A0A0C3QYB2-F1
#
_entry.id   AF-A0A0C3QYB2-F1
#
_cell.length_a   1.000
_cell.length_b   1.000
_cell.length_c   1.000
_cell.angle_alpha   90.00
_cell.angle_beta   90.00
_cell.angle_gamma   90.00
#
_symmetry.space_group_name_H-M   'P 1'
#
loop_
_entity.id
_entity.type
_entity.pdbx_description
1 polymer ?
#
loop_
_entity_poly.entity_id
_entity_poly.type
_entity_poly.pdbx_seq_one_letter_code
_entity_poly.pdbx_strand_id
1 'polypeptide(L)'
;MVAFHNLNFRKASLASLKKAGVVIRWVPNEEQKALDFLSKCPEVEDLKVTFLRQDRKIPIPVPDTSLPRLGTYRGGYGCAEDFITGRPVSSIDLNTALRPREPAAHGWMGHDNAPLLKALSHGTVPVRFLRFAVTTWRASLLLTVAELFPELETLRIDNQGNFIHEVVFSS
;
A
#
# COMPACT_ATOMS: atom_id res chain seq x y z
N MET A 1 13.42 -12.20 26.63
CA MET A 1 13.48 -10.72 26.61
C MET A 1 13.82 -10.29 25.19
N VAL A 2 12.82 -10.09 24.34
CA VAL A 2 13.02 -9.86 22.90
C VAL A 2 13.05 -8.36 22.64
N ALA A 3 14.15 -7.90 22.06
CA ALA A 3 14.42 -6.49 21.83
C ALA A 3 13.74 -6.02 20.55
N PHE A 4 12.78 -5.10 20.69
CA PHE A 4 12.22 -4.28 19.62
C PHE A 4 13.32 -3.39 19.00
N HIS A 5 14.09 -3.92 18.05
CA HIS A 5 15.04 -3.10 17.31
C HIS A 5 14.30 -2.40 16.16
N ASN A 6 14.06 -1.10 16.35
CA ASN A 6 13.52 -0.15 15.37
C ASN A 6 12.02 -0.25 15.02
N LEU A 7 11.18 -0.45 16.03
CA LEU A 7 9.97 0.34 16.06
C LEU A 7 10.31 1.64 16.78
N ASN A 8 10.11 2.80 16.16
CA ASN A 8 10.08 4.09 16.86
C ASN A 8 8.83 4.18 17.77
N PHE A 9 8.57 3.14 18.57
CA PHE A 9 7.61 3.15 19.68
C PHE A 9 8.17 3.82 20.94
N ARG A 10 9.40 4.34 20.90
CA ARG A 10 9.97 5.09 22.01
C ARG A 10 9.25 6.45 22.13
N LYS A 11 8.12 6.45 22.85
CA LYS A 11 7.36 7.60 23.40
C LYS A 11 6.13 8.14 22.66
N ALA A 12 5.60 7.47 21.64
CA ALA A 12 4.28 7.86 21.11
C ALA A 12 3.18 7.19 21.95
N SER A 13 2.42 7.98 22.71
CA SER A 13 1.20 7.46 23.35
C SER A 13 0.20 7.01 22.27
N LEU A 14 -0.67 6.04 22.55
CA LEU A 14 -1.75 5.64 21.63
C LEU A 14 -2.61 6.84 21.18
N ALA A 15 -2.73 7.87 22.03
CA ALA A 15 -3.43 9.12 21.71
C ALA A 15 -2.69 9.98 20.67
N SER A 16 -1.36 9.86 20.58
CA SER A 16 -0.50 10.60 19.64
C SER A 16 -0.50 9.99 18.23
N LEU A 17 -0.97 8.74 18.09
CA LEU A 17 -1.03 8.02 16.80
C LEU A 17 -2.27 8.39 15.97
N LYS A 18 -3.22 9.16 16.52
CA LYS A 18 -4.46 9.56 15.84
C LYS A 18 -4.26 10.42 14.59
N LYS A 19 -3.08 11.01 14.40
CA LYS A 19 -2.70 11.81 13.20
C LYS A 19 -1.35 11.44 12.61
N ALA A 20 -0.52 10.72 13.35
CA ALA A 20 0.80 10.33 12.88
C ALA A 20 0.66 9.03 12.09
N GLY A 21 0.94 9.06 10.79
CA GLY A 21 0.91 7.86 9.96
C GLY A 21 1.68 6.71 10.60
N VAL A 22 1.11 5.52 10.56
CA VAL A 22 1.68 4.31 11.14
C VAL A 22 2.61 3.67 10.14
N VAL A 23 3.87 3.46 10.54
CA VAL A 23 4.84 2.71 9.74
C VAL A 23 4.99 1.32 10.34
N ILE A 24 4.49 0.31 9.64
CA ILE A 24 4.72 -1.09 9.97
C ILE A 24 5.91 -1.59 9.18
N ARG A 25 6.87 -2.14 9.92
CA ARG A 25 7.94 -2.92 9.35
C ARG A 25 7.62 -4.39 9.58
N TRP A 26 7.30 -5.09 8.51
CA TRP A 26 6.98 -6.50 8.55
C TRP A 26 8.25 -7.32 8.77
N VAL A 27 8.21 -8.14 9.82
CA VAL A 27 9.24 -9.11 10.18
C VAL A 27 8.60 -10.49 10.05
N PRO A 28 9.21 -11.45 9.32
CA PRO A 28 8.68 -12.81 9.25
C PRO A 28 8.49 -13.42 10.64
N ASN A 29 7.38 -14.12 10.86
CA ASN A 29 6.96 -14.73 12.12
C ASN A 29 6.48 -13.74 13.21
N GLU A 30 6.28 -12.47 12.88
CA GLU A 30 5.68 -11.47 13.79
C GLU A 30 4.35 -10.90 13.26
N GLU A 31 3.71 -11.60 12.31
CA GLU A 31 2.50 -11.18 11.63
C GLU A 31 1.37 -10.89 12.62
N GLN A 32 1.14 -11.82 13.55
CA GLN A 32 0.07 -11.69 14.54
C GLN A 32 0.28 -10.49 15.47
N LYS A 33 1.53 -10.19 15.86
CA LYS A 33 1.82 -9.03 16.73
C LYS A 33 1.49 -7.72 16.02
N ALA A 34 1.75 -7.63 14.72
CA ALA A 34 1.39 -6.47 13.93
C ALA A 34 -0.14 -6.32 13.80
N LEU A 35 -0.85 -7.43 13.60
CA LEU A 35 -2.33 -7.44 13.57
C LEU A 35 -2.95 -7.05 14.91
N ASP A 36 -2.44 -7.60 16.02
CA ASP A 36 -2.88 -7.27 17.38
C ASP A 36 -2.62 -5.81 17.74
N PHE A 37 -1.58 -5.21 17.15
CA PHE A 37 -1.30 -3.79 17.30
C PHE A 37 -2.28 -2.94 16.48
N LEU A 38 -2.50 -3.30 15.22
CA LEU A 38 -3.41 -2.57 14.32
C LEU A 38 -4.86 -2.59 14.80
N SER A 39 -5.33 -3.71 15.35
CA SER A 39 -6.68 -3.82 15.91
C SER A 39 -6.91 -2.88 17.10
N LYS A 40 -5.85 -2.49 17.81
CA LYS A 40 -5.88 -1.52 18.91
C LYS A 40 -5.78 -0.06 18.43
N CYS A 41 -5.62 0.15 17.12
CA CYS A 41 -5.42 1.45 16.51
C CYS A 41 -6.51 1.77 15.46
N PRO A 42 -7.80 1.88 15.84
CA PRO A 42 -8.88 2.11 14.88
C PRO A 42 -8.85 3.49 14.20
N GLU A 43 -8.10 4.44 14.78
CA GLU A 43 -7.99 5.82 14.31
C GLU A 43 -6.88 6.03 13.26
N VAL A 44 -6.27 4.96 12.75
CA VAL A 44 -5.19 5.07 11.75
C VAL A 44 -5.76 5.51 10.40
N GLU A 45 -5.27 6.64 9.91
CA GLU A 45 -5.65 7.20 8.61
C GLU A 45 -4.59 6.98 7.51
N ASP A 46 -3.31 6.88 7.87
CA ASP A 46 -2.18 6.65 6.96
C ASP A 46 -1.38 5.45 7.44
N LEU A 47 -1.29 4.42 6.59
CA LEU A 47 -0.53 3.21 6.85
C LEU A 47 0.58 3.04 5.81
N LYS A 48 1.82 2.92 6.29
CA LYS A 48 2.97 2.51 5.49
C LYS A 48 3.45 1.12 5.89
N VAL A 49 3.44 0.17 4.97
CA VAL A 49 3.95 -1.19 5.16
C VAL A 49 5.27 -1.37 4.43
N THR A 50 6.29 -1.82 5.14
CA THR A 50 7.62 -2.11 4.58
C THR A 50 8.06 -3.50 4.98
N PHE A 51 8.56 -4.31 4.04
CA PHE A 51 9.03 -5.67 4.31
C PHE A 51 10.55 -5.67 4.46
N LEU A 52 11.10 -6.33 5.47
CA LEU A 52 12.56 -6.43 5.64
C LEU A 52 13.26 -7.35 4.63
N ARG A 53 12.52 -8.26 3.99
CA ARG A 53 13.01 -9.20 2.99
C ARG A 53 12.02 -9.25 1.82
N GLN A 54 12.51 -9.59 0.63
CA GLN A 54 11.71 -9.80 -0.59
C GLN A 54 10.84 -11.07 -0.55
N ASP A 55 10.50 -11.55 0.64
CA ASP A 55 9.70 -12.76 0.74
C ASP A 55 8.27 -12.46 0.29
N ARG A 56 7.75 -13.45 -0.44
CA ARG A 56 6.52 -13.58 -1.24
C ARG A 56 5.29 -12.85 -0.67
N LYS A 57 4.21 -12.75 -1.47
CA LYS A 57 2.85 -12.49 -0.97
C LYS A 57 2.64 -13.27 0.33
N ILE A 58 2.75 -12.61 1.47
CA ILE A 58 2.30 -13.12 2.75
C ILE A 58 0.89 -12.55 2.82
N PRO A 59 -0.16 -13.38 2.60
CA PRO A 59 -1.51 -12.93 2.87
C PRO A 59 -1.53 -12.50 4.33
N ILE A 60 -1.90 -11.26 4.57
CA ILE A 60 -2.08 -10.74 5.92
C ILE A 60 -3.59 -10.68 6.07
N PRO A 61 -4.26 -11.69 6.63
CA PRO A 61 -5.71 -11.65 6.81
C PRO A 61 -6.03 -10.59 7.86
N VAL A 62 -6.10 -9.33 7.42
CA VAL A 62 -6.53 -8.20 8.24
C VAL A 62 -8.05 -8.19 8.19
N PRO A 63 -8.75 -8.34 9.32
CA PRO A 63 -10.21 -8.27 9.32
C PRO A 63 -10.69 -6.94 8.72
N ASP A 64 -11.77 -6.97 7.93
CA ASP A 64 -12.32 -5.78 7.26
C ASP A 64 -12.74 -4.68 8.26
N THR A 65 -13.05 -5.08 9.50
CA THR A 65 -13.38 -4.17 10.61
C THR A 65 -12.17 -3.45 11.21
N SER A 66 -10.96 -3.88 10.89
CA SER A 66 -9.72 -3.24 11.36
C SER A 66 -9.42 -2.00 10.52
N LEU A 67 -8.92 -0.93 11.14
CA LEU A 67 -8.55 0.32 10.47
C LEU A 67 -9.72 0.98 9.70
N PRO A 68 -10.88 1.22 10.35
CA PRO A 68 -12.07 1.75 9.68
C PRO A 68 -11.90 3.16 9.10
N ARG A 69 -10.81 3.86 9.44
CA ARG A 69 -10.50 5.21 8.95
C ARG A 69 -9.32 5.26 7.98
N LEU A 70 -8.83 4.10 7.52
CA LEU A 70 -7.66 4.05 6.66
C LEU A 70 -7.92 4.77 5.33
N GLY A 71 -7.38 5.97 5.18
CA GLY A 71 -7.52 6.80 3.97
C GLY A 71 -6.34 6.70 3.02
N THR A 72 -5.14 6.42 3.54
CA THR A 72 -3.90 6.32 2.76
C THR A 72 -3.19 5.01 3.04
N TYR A 73 -2.86 4.28 1.98
CA TYR A 73 -2.03 3.09 2.03
C TYR A 73 -0.73 3.31 1.25
N ARG A 74 0.41 2.98 1.85
CA ARG A 74 1.72 2.96 1.19
C ARG A 74 2.39 1.62 1.44
N GLY A 75 2.60 0.79 0.43
CA GLY A 75 3.08 -0.57 0.69
C GLY A 75 3.46 -1.35 -0.55
N GLY A 76 3.85 -2.60 -0.34
CA GLY A 76 4.06 -3.52 -1.45
C GLY A 76 2.75 -4.11 -1.95
N TYR A 77 2.70 -4.48 -3.22
CA TYR A 77 1.55 -5.13 -3.86
C TYR A 77 0.99 -6.32 -3.08
N GLY A 78 1.86 -7.07 -2.41
CA GLY A 78 1.51 -8.34 -1.79
C GLY A 78 0.50 -8.25 -0.64
N CYS A 79 0.38 -7.09 0.00
CA CYS A 79 -0.59 -6.86 1.07
C CYS A 79 -1.58 -5.73 0.78
N ALA A 80 -1.47 -5.06 -0.37
CA ALA A 80 -2.34 -3.94 -0.72
C ALA A 80 -3.81 -4.38 -0.76
N GLU A 81 -4.09 -5.52 -1.39
CA GLU A 81 -5.42 -6.15 -1.44
C GLU A 81 -6.01 -6.34 -0.03
N ASP A 82 -5.24 -6.94 0.88
CA ASP A 82 -5.68 -7.22 2.25
C ASP A 82 -5.95 -5.95 3.06
N PHE A 83 -5.23 -4.86 2.80
CA PHE A 83 -5.36 -3.59 3.53
C PHE A 83 -6.37 -2.62 2.89
N ILE A 84 -6.74 -2.80 1.62
CA ILE A 84 -7.63 -1.86 0.90
C ILE A 84 -9.06 -2.38 0.84
N THR A 85 -9.25 -3.68 0.63
CA THR A 85 -10.58 -4.27 0.51
C THR A 85 -11.44 -3.93 1.73
N GLY A 86 -12.64 -3.39 1.49
CA GLY A 86 -13.58 -3.05 2.56
C GLY A 86 -13.23 -1.80 3.37
N ARG A 87 -12.20 -1.03 3.00
CA ARG A 87 -11.73 0.16 3.76
C ARG A 87 -11.76 1.44 2.93
N PRO A 88 -11.88 2.63 3.56
CA PRO A 88 -12.07 3.89 2.86
C PRO A 88 -10.74 4.48 2.32
N VAL A 89 -9.97 3.68 1.60
CA VAL A 89 -8.66 4.10 1.06
C VAL A 89 -8.84 4.88 -0.23
N SER A 90 -8.47 6.16 -0.23
CA SER A 90 -8.54 7.04 -1.40
C SER A 90 -7.17 7.33 -2.03
N SER A 91 -6.08 7.07 -1.30
CA SER A 91 -4.71 7.28 -1.76
C SER A 91 -3.87 6.01 -1.61
N ILE A 92 -3.37 5.49 -2.74
CA ILE A 92 -2.62 4.24 -2.80
C ILE A 92 -1.23 4.51 -3.39
N ASP A 93 -0.16 4.22 -2.64
CA ASP A 93 1.23 4.23 -3.11
C ASP A 93 1.85 2.84 -3.02
N LEU A 94 1.99 2.17 -4.16
CA LEU A 94 2.54 0.82 -4.26
C LEU A 94 4.05 0.80 -4.52
N ASN A 95 4.70 1.96 -4.54
CA ASN A 95 6.12 2.08 -4.86
C ASN A 95 7.02 2.13 -3.62
N THR A 96 6.65 1.47 -2.53
CA THR A 96 7.46 1.48 -1.29
C THR A 96 8.47 0.33 -1.21
N ALA A 97 8.74 -0.37 -2.32
CA ALA A 97 9.75 -1.42 -2.36
C ALA A 97 11.12 -0.83 -1.98
N LEU A 98 11.79 -1.50 -1.04
CA LEU A 98 13.01 -1.05 -0.40
C LEU A 98 14.15 -0.83 -1.41
N ARG A 99 14.77 0.36 -1.29
CA ARG A 99 16.13 0.74 -1.73
C ARG A 99 16.44 0.62 -3.25
N PRO A 100 17.12 1.62 -3.82
CA PRO A 100 17.50 1.68 -5.24
C PRO A 100 18.60 0.69 -5.69
N ARG A 101 18.98 -0.30 -4.86
CA ARG A 101 20.13 -1.20 -5.14
C ARG A 101 19.78 -2.66 -5.36
N GLU A 102 18.54 -3.03 -5.14
CA GLU A 102 18.06 -4.33 -5.59
C GLU A 102 17.19 -4.08 -6.82
N PRO A 103 17.50 -4.68 -7.99
CA PRO A 103 16.64 -4.57 -9.14
C PRO A 103 15.25 -4.94 -8.66
N ALA A 104 14.26 -4.07 -8.87
CA ALA A 104 12.89 -4.23 -8.39
C ALA A 104 12.45 -5.69 -8.63
N ALA A 105 12.65 -6.56 -7.64
CA ALA A 105 12.81 -7.98 -7.94
C ALA A 105 11.51 -8.57 -8.47
N HIS A 106 10.41 -7.86 -8.23
CA HIS A 106 9.12 -8.06 -8.87
C HIS A 106 8.39 -6.73 -9.14
N GLY A 107 9.10 -5.68 -9.60
CA GLY A 107 8.39 -4.59 -10.29
C GLY A 107 7.56 -5.22 -11.40
N TRP A 108 6.29 -4.82 -11.59
CA TRP A 108 5.29 -5.52 -12.44
C TRP A 108 5.91 -6.15 -13.70
N MET A 109 6.39 -7.41 -13.60
CA MET A 109 7.16 -8.06 -14.66
C MET A 109 6.17 -8.82 -15.51
N GLY A 110 5.65 -8.16 -16.55
CA GLY A 110 4.95 -8.83 -17.65
C GLY A 110 3.63 -9.55 -17.34
N HIS A 111 3.15 -9.55 -16.09
CA HIS A 111 1.88 -10.17 -15.72
C HIS A 111 0.68 -9.23 -15.98
N ASP A 112 -0.49 -9.85 -16.19
CA ASP A 112 -1.76 -9.15 -16.21
C ASP A 112 -2.01 -8.51 -14.84
N ASN A 113 -2.12 -7.19 -14.82
CA ASN A 113 -2.31 -6.40 -13.60
C ASN A 113 -3.77 -6.12 -13.30
N ALA A 114 -4.68 -6.52 -14.21
CA ALA A 114 -6.11 -6.35 -14.02
C ALA A 114 -6.63 -6.96 -12.71
N PRO A 115 -6.19 -8.16 -12.26
CA PRO A 115 -6.67 -8.73 -11.00
C PRO A 115 -6.32 -7.86 -9.79
N LEU A 116 -5.10 -7.31 -9.75
CA LEU A 116 -4.68 -6.44 -8.65
C LEU A 116 -5.44 -5.12 -8.68
N LEU A 117 -5.49 -4.44 -9.83
CA LEU A 117 -6.22 -3.18 -9.94
C LEU A 117 -7.70 -3.36 -9.56
N LYS A 118 -8.31 -4.47 -9.98
CA LYS A 118 -9.67 -4.83 -9.59
C LYS A 118 -9.80 -5.00 -8.07
N ALA A 119 -8.85 -5.69 -7.42
CA ALA A 119 -8.85 -5.80 -5.96
C ALA A 119 -8.74 -4.42 -5.28
N LEU A 120 -7.88 -3.53 -5.78
CA LEU A 120 -7.74 -2.17 -5.25
C LEU A 120 -9.01 -1.33 -5.43
N SER A 121 -9.82 -1.59 -6.45
CA SER A 121 -11.12 -0.93 -6.64
C SER A 121 -12.21 -1.39 -5.67
N HIS A 122 -11.97 -2.43 -4.85
CA HIS A 122 -12.90 -2.89 -3.82
C HIS A 122 -12.79 -2.12 -2.49
N GLY A 123 -12.12 -0.96 -2.48
CA GLY A 123 -12.22 -0.01 -1.39
C GLY A 123 -13.65 0.54 -1.25
N THR A 124 -13.98 1.09 -0.08
CA THR A 124 -15.32 1.63 0.20
C THR A 124 -15.51 3.08 -0.24
N VAL A 125 -14.44 3.72 -0.72
CA VAL A 125 -14.47 5.08 -1.26
C VAL A 125 -13.71 5.13 -2.59
N PRO A 126 -13.99 6.13 -3.44
CA PRO A 126 -13.27 6.32 -4.69
C PRO A 126 -11.77 6.60 -4.47
N VAL A 127 -10.93 5.95 -5.27
CA VAL A 127 -9.48 6.21 -5.30
C VAL A 127 -9.22 7.45 -6.13
N ARG A 128 -8.55 8.44 -5.53
CA ARG A 128 -8.19 9.73 -6.14
C ARG A 128 -6.70 9.82 -6.47
N PHE A 129 -5.86 9.10 -5.73
CA PHE A 129 -4.43 9.02 -5.98
C PHE A 129 -4.00 7.57 -6.09
N LEU A 130 -3.35 7.23 -7.20
CA LEU A 130 -2.78 5.91 -7.44
C LEU A 130 -1.35 6.04 -7.93
N ARG A 131 -0.42 5.40 -7.22
CA ARG A 131 0.97 5.30 -7.62
C ARG A 131 1.44 3.86 -7.63
N PHE A 132 2.12 3.46 -8.70
CA PHE A 132 2.75 2.15 -8.79
C PHE A 132 3.95 2.17 -9.74
N ALA A 133 4.77 1.12 -9.69
CA ALA A 133 5.94 0.96 -10.54
C ALA A 133 5.74 -0.18 -11.55
N VAL A 134 6.01 0.10 -12.83
CA VAL A 134 5.92 -0.89 -13.91
C VAL A 134 7.24 -1.04 -14.64
N THR A 135 7.46 -2.23 -15.19
CA THR A 135 8.62 -2.49 -16.07
C THR A 135 8.34 -2.12 -17.53
N THR A 136 7.09 -2.29 -17.96
CA THR A 136 6.65 -2.04 -19.33
C THR A 136 5.33 -1.30 -19.33
N TRP A 137 5.23 -0.29 -20.19
CA TRP A 137 4.03 0.51 -20.38
C TRP A 137 3.15 -0.08 -21.47
N ARG A 138 1.84 -0.19 -21.23
CA ARG A 138 0.85 -0.62 -22.23
C ARG A 138 -0.37 0.28 -22.17
N ALA A 139 -0.92 0.66 -23.33
CA ALA A 139 -2.14 1.46 -23.39
C ALA A 139 -3.34 0.77 -22.72
N SER A 140 -3.39 -0.56 -22.79
CA SER A 140 -4.43 -1.36 -22.11
C SER A 140 -4.44 -1.14 -20.60
N LEU A 141 -3.28 -0.89 -19.98
CA LEU A 141 -3.19 -0.62 -18.55
C LEU A 141 -3.88 0.70 -18.19
N LEU A 142 -3.66 1.75 -18.98
CA LEU A 142 -4.34 3.03 -18.76
C LEU A 142 -5.85 2.90 -18.91
N LEU A 143 -6.32 2.13 -19.89
CA LEU A 143 -7.75 1.88 -20.09
C LEU A 143 -8.34 1.16 -18.87
N THR A 144 -7.66 0.12 -18.36
CA THR A 144 -8.08 -0.58 -17.14
C THR A 144 -8.08 0.34 -15.92
N VAL A 145 -7.08 1.23 -15.76
CA VAL A 145 -7.05 2.19 -14.66
C VAL A 145 -8.21 3.19 -14.78
N ALA A 146 -8.47 3.74 -15.96
CA ALA A 146 -9.58 4.67 -16.19
C ALA A 146 -10.95 4.01 -15.95
N GLU A 147 -11.10 2.74 -16.33
CA GLU A 147 -12.32 1.97 -16.11
C GLU A 147 -12.56 1.68 -14.62
N LEU A 148 -11.53 1.29 -13.88
CA LEU A 148 -11.65 0.88 -12.48
C LEU A 148 -11.64 2.06 -11.49
N PHE A 149 -11.06 3.20 -11.87
CA PHE A 149 -10.91 4.37 -11.00
C PHE A 149 -11.40 5.64 -11.71
N PRO A 150 -12.72 5.78 -11.92
CA PRO A 150 -13.29 6.91 -12.67
C PRO A 150 -13.08 8.27 -11.98
N GLU A 151 -12.89 8.30 -10.65
CA GLU A 151 -12.62 9.51 -9.87
C GLU A 151 -11.12 9.75 -9.61
N LEU A 152 -10.24 9.07 -10.36
CA LEU A 152 -8.80 9.21 -10.18
C LEU A 152 -8.34 10.61 -10.60
N GLU A 153 -7.86 11.41 -9.65
CA GLU A 153 -7.34 12.77 -9.89
C GLU A 153 -5.88 12.71 -10.34
N THR A 154 -5.10 11.80 -9.77
CA THR A 154 -3.66 11.68 -10.02
C THR A 154 -3.23 10.22 -10.16
N LEU A 155 -2.61 9.91 -11.30
CA LEU A 155 -1.94 8.65 -11.58
C LEU A 155 -0.44 8.89 -11.72
N ARG A 156 0.36 8.21 -10.88
CA ARG A 156 1.82 8.24 -10.97
C ARG A 156 2.37 6.87 -11.30
N ILE A 157 3.11 6.77 -12.38
CA ILE A 157 3.68 5.50 -12.81
C ILE A 157 5.18 5.65 -12.93
N ASP A 158 5.88 4.86 -12.11
CA ASP A 158 7.33 4.89 -12.01
C ASP A 158 7.95 3.77 -12.87
N ASN A 159 8.91 4.09 -13.72
CA ASN A 159 9.70 3.11 -14.46
C ASN A 159 11.13 3.03 -13.90
N GLN A 160 11.39 1.98 -13.12
CA GLN A 160 12.72 1.61 -12.59
C GLN A 160 13.59 2.80 -12.09
N GLY A 161 12.97 3.78 -11.43
CA GLY A 161 13.67 4.90 -10.82
C GLY A 161 14.11 6.03 -11.76
N ASN A 162 13.80 5.97 -13.06
CA ASN A 162 14.29 6.95 -14.03
C ASN A 162 13.22 7.88 -14.61
N PHE A 163 11.94 7.51 -14.57
CA PHE A 163 10.86 8.35 -15.09
C PHE A 163 9.58 8.21 -14.25
N ILE A 164 9.03 9.36 -13.84
CA ILE A 164 7.69 9.48 -13.26
C ILE A 164 6.80 10.00 -14.39
N HIS A 165 5.90 9.17 -14.89
CA HIS A 165 4.77 9.66 -15.65
C HIS A 165 3.68 10.04 -14.67
N GLU A 166 3.43 11.34 -14.56
CA GLU A 166 2.30 11.88 -13.80
C GLU A 166 1.19 12.27 -14.78
N VAL A 167 0.03 11.63 -14.63
CA VAL A 167 -1.18 11.98 -15.36
C VAL A 167 -2.12 12.60 -14.34
N VAL A 168 -2.40 13.88 -14.53
CA VAL A 168 -3.40 14.61 -13.75
C VAL A 168 -4.68 14.65 -14.56
N PHE A 169 -5.75 14.11 -14.00
CA PHE A 169 -7.07 14.17 -14.60
C PHE A 169 -7.75 15.45 -14.12
N SER A 170 -8.26 16.25 -15.05
CA SER A 170 -9.13 17.37 -14.73
C SER A 170 -10.56 16.87 -14.79
N SER A 171 -11.27 17.00 -13.68
CA SER A 171 -12.71 16.80 -13.59
C SER A 171 -13.49 17.97 -14.18
#